data_AF-A0A917TV70-F1
#
_entry.id   AF-A0A917TV70-F1
#
_cell.length_a   1.000
_cell.length_b   1.000
_cell.length_c   1.000
_cell.angle_alpha   90.00
_cell.angle_beta   90.00
_cell.angle_gamma   90.00
#
_symmetry.space_group_name_H-M   'P 1'
#
loop_
_entity.id
_entity.type
_entity.pdbx_description
1 polymer ?
#
loop_
_entity_poly.entity_id
_entity_poly.type
_entity_poly.pdbx_seq_one_letter_code
_entity_poly.pdbx_strand_id
1 'polypeptide(L)'
;MSIMKSQYLKKEITNYNVIPLEVSAMKISNQLYLNIDEIEDFLKYANDSNSNYVYYQYSYYNFEEYIIPKDWYSEYSKEFRTEIRVHNQHIESLDFGSPKSLTLFILQNGTFVGVEIKNHWIENQGIHLAEDTIEFIENKFYCEVKEIIVNKKGQQKKDENQLREIIFIDPEFKLCKNQELRYWYLVELLEKENMKKYDYLVQPPGIPHRGKVKMFMDKTWELFKERKRQYD
;
A
#
# COMPACT_ATOMS: atom_id res chain seq x y z
N MET A 1 8.38 -27.34 3.75
CA MET A 1 9.20 -28.12 2.79
C MET A 1 10.15 -27.16 2.09
N SER A 2 11.38 -27.59 1.78
CA SER A 2 12.32 -26.77 1.01
C SER A 2 11.96 -26.86 -0.47
N ILE A 3 11.84 -25.72 -1.15
CA ILE A 3 11.56 -25.69 -2.59
C ILE A 3 12.84 -26.04 -3.35
N MET A 4 12.71 -26.97 -4.28
CA MET A 4 13.79 -27.45 -5.14
C MET A 4 14.36 -26.30 -6.00
N LYS A 5 15.69 -26.18 -6.06
CA LYS A 5 16.39 -25.16 -6.88
C LYS A 5 16.24 -25.45 -8.38
N SER A 6 16.18 -24.39 -9.20
CA SER A 6 15.94 -24.46 -10.65
C SER A 6 16.83 -25.46 -11.40
N GLN A 7 18.15 -25.48 -11.12
CA GLN A 7 19.08 -26.41 -11.79
C GLN A 7 18.77 -27.89 -11.48
N TYR A 8 18.39 -28.20 -10.24
CA TYR A 8 18.03 -29.55 -9.86
C TYR A 8 16.66 -29.92 -10.44
N LEU A 9 15.69 -29.00 -10.37
CA LEU A 9 14.36 -29.19 -10.96
C LEU A 9 14.42 -29.49 -12.46
N LYS A 10 15.22 -28.74 -13.23
CA LYS A 10 15.42 -28.98 -14.67
C LYS A 10 15.94 -30.40 -14.95
N LYS A 11 16.89 -30.85 -14.14
CA LYS A 11 17.45 -32.20 -14.25
C LYS A 11 16.40 -33.25 -13.96
N GLU A 12 15.63 -33.09 -12.89
CA GLU A 12 14.54 -34.01 -12.56
C GLU A 12 13.47 -34.07 -13.65
N ILE A 13 13.00 -32.93 -14.16
CA ILE A 13 12.04 -32.89 -15.27
C ILE A 13 12.58 -33.67 -16.49
N THR A 14 13.87 -33.49 -16.82
CA THR A 14 14.52 -34.16 -17.94
C THR A 14 14.63 -35.68 -17.72
N ASN A 15 14.81 -36.15 -16.49
CA ASN A 15 14.86 -37.58 -16.17
C ASN A 15 13.55 -38.31 -16.50
N TYR A 16 12.42 -37.58 -16.55
CA TYR A 16 11.12 -38.10 -16.95
C TYR A 16 10.83 -37.96 -18.46
N ASN A 17 11.85 -37.68 -19.29
CA ASN A 17 11.72 -37.46 -20.73
C ASN A 17 10.80 -36.28 -21.11
N VAL A 18 10.64 -35.31 -20.21
CA VAL A 18 9.86 -34.09 -20.46
C VAL A 18 10.80 -32.88 -20.53
N ILE A 19 10.47 -31.89 -21.35
CA ILE A 19 11.30 -30.70 -21.53
C ILE A 19 10.89 -29.62 -20.51
N PRO A 20 11.81 -29.14 -19.65
CA PRO A 20 11.53 -28.08 -18.71
C PRO A 20 11.48 -26.71 -19.39
N LEU A 21 10.41 -25.94 -19.18
CA LEU A 21 10.27 -24.58 -19.67
C LEU A 21 10.00 -23.59 -18.52
N GLU A 22 10.90 -22.63 -18.33
CA GLU A 22 10.71 -21.56 -17.35
C GLU A 22 9.71 -20.52 -17.86
N VAL A 23 8.79 -20.12 -16.99
CA VAL A 23 7.79 -19.10 -17.32
C VAL A 23 8.09 -17.83 -16.55
N SER A 24 8.31 -16.74 -17.28
CA SER A 24 8.59 -15.41 -16.71
C SER A 24 7.31 -14.68 -16.29
N ALA A 25 6.20 -14.92 -17.00
CA ALA A 25 4.91 -14.31 -16.71
C ALA A 25 3.78 -15.25 -17.14
N MET A 26 2.80 -15.42 -16.26
CA MET A 26 1.68 -16.32 -16.45
C MET A 26 0.38 -15.50 -16.48
N LYS A 27 -0.36 -15.58 -17.59
CA LYS A 27 -1.70 -14.99 -17.72
C LYS A 27 -2.68 -16.14 -17.94
N ILE A 28 -3.22 -16.66 -16.85
CA ILE A 28 -4.07 -17.85 -16.88
C ILE A 28 -5.53 -17.44 -16.76
N SER A 29 -6.38 -17.99 -17.61
CA SER A 29 -7.83 -17.85 -17.52
C SER A 29 -8.55 -19.16 -17.20
N ASN A 30 -7.87 -20.30 -17.32
CA ASN A 30 -8.44 -21.63 -17.08
C ASN A 30 -7.40 -22.59 -16.46
N GLN A 31 -7.63 -23.04 -15.24
CA GLN A 31 -6.67 -23.86 -14.47
C GLN A 31 -7.33 -24.93 -13.61
N LEU A 32 -6.63 -26.05 -13.45
CA LEU A 32 -6.94 -27.15 -12.55
C LEU A 32 -5.70 -27.46 -11.71
N TYR A 33 -5.85 -27.40 -10.39
CA TYR A 33 -4.81 -27.84 -9.47
C TYR A 33 -5.05 -29.28 -9.05
N LEU A 34 -4.03 -30.11 -9.25
CA LEU A 34 -4.01 -31.47 -8.79
C LEU A 34 -3.58 -31.50 -7.32
N ASN A 35 -4.21 -32.37 -6.54
CA ASN A 35 -3.79 -32.62 -5.16
C ASN A 35 -2.68 -33.68 -5.16
N ILE A 36 -1.48 -33.27 -5.57
CA ILE A 36 -0.25 -34.08 -5.59
C ILE A 36 0.79 -33.32 -4.77
N ASP A 37 1.33 -33.98 -3.75
CA ASP A 37 2.24 -33.36 -2.78
C ASP A 37 3.72 -33.48 -3.18
N GLU A 38 4.06 -34.48 -4.01
CA GLU A 38 5.43 -34.79 -4.44
C GLU A 38 5.67 -34.39 -5.90
N ILE A 39 6.84 -33.81 -6.19
CA ILE A 39 7.20 -33.36 -7.54
C ILE A 39 7.26 -34.56 -8.50
N GLU A 40 7.84 -35.66 -8.05
CA GLU A 40 8.05 -36.88 -8.80
C GLU A 40 6.73 -37.46 -9.32
N ASP A 41 5.67 -37.43 -8.50
CA ASP A 41 4.34 -37.90 -8.88
C ASP A 41 3.73 -37.01 -9.96
N PHE A 42 3.94 -35.69 -9.89
CA PHE A 42 3.51 -34.77 -10.94
C PHE A 42 4.28 -35.00 -12.24
N LEU A 43 5.60 -35.21 -12.19
CA LEU A 43 6.41 -35.47 -13.38
C LEU A 43 6.04 -36.79 -14.05
N LYS A 44 5.74 -37.82 -13.25
CA LYS A 44 5.21 -39.09 -13.75
C LYS A 44 3.88 -38.88 -14.47
N TYR A 45 2.95 -38.14 -13.87
CA TYR A 45 1.68 -37.77 -14.51
C TYR A 45 1.87 -37.00 -15.82
N ALA A 46 2.82 -36.05 -15.86
CA ALA A 46 3.12 -35.29 -17.08
C ALA A 46 3.63 -36.21 -18.20
N ASN A 47 4.53 -37.15 -17.89
CA ASN A 47 5.02 -38.13 -18.85
C ASN A 47 3.91 -39.09 -19.31
N ASP A 48 3.11 -39.64 -18.38
CA ASP A 48 2.03 -40.59 -18.68
C ASP A 48 0.89 -39.93 -19.49
N SER A 49 0.74 -38.62 -19.40
CA SER A 49 -0.20 -37.83 -20.22
C SER A 49 0.34 -37.43 -21.59
N ASN A 50 1.53 -37.94 -21.99
CA ASN A 50 2.23 -37.60 -23.23
C ASN A 50 2.47 -36.09 -23.40
N SER A 51 2.74 -35.40 -22.29
CA SER A 51 3.11 -33.98 -22.35
C SER A 51 4.59 -33.84 -22.71
N ASN A 52 4.88 -33.10 -23.79
CA ASN A 52 6.26 -32.83 -24.21
C ASN A 52 6.99 -31.83 -23.29
N TYR A 53 6.23 -30.97 -22.62
CA TYR A 53 6.75 -29.86 -21.84
C TYR A 53 6.14 -29.84 -20.45
N VAL A 54 6.99 -29.60 -19.45
CA VAL A 54 6.58 -29.19 -18.11
C VAL A 54 7.05 -27.76 -17.94
N TYR A 55 6.08 -26.89 -17.70
CA TYR A 55 6.33 -25.51 -17.42
C TYR A 55 6.48 -25.34 -15.91
N TYR A 56 7.36 -24.43 -15.52
CA TYR A 56 7.55 -24.12 -14.10
C TYR A 56 7.76 -22.64 -13.87
N GLN A 57 7.35 -22.19 -12.69
CA GLN A 57 7.52 -20.82 -12.24
C GLN A 57 7.78 -20.79 -10.73
N TYR A 58 8.74 -19.96 -10.33
CA TYR A 58 8.95 -19.61 -8.93
C TYR A 58 8.23 -18.30 -8.61
N SER A 59 7.60 -18.25 -7.45
CA SER A 59 7.16 -17.00 -6.83
C SER A 59 8.06 -16.68 -5.63
N TYR A 60 8.19 -15.40 -5.32
CA TYR A 60 9.04 -14.89 -4.25
C TYR A 60 8.23 -13.90 -3.40
N TYR A 61 8.65 -13.70 -2.16
CA TYR A 61 8.15 -12.59 -1.36
C TYR A 61 8.71 -11.28 -1.90
N ASN A 62 7.92 -10.21 -1.79
CA ASN A 62 8.33 -8.88 -2.17
C ASN A 62 8.89 -8.16 -0.96
N PHE A 63 10.20 -7.89 -0.93
CA PHE A 63 10.88 -7.20 0.18
C PHE A 63 10.19 -5.89 0.60
N GLU A 64 9.73 -5.09 -0.38
CA GLU A 64 9.11 -3.78 -0.14
C GLU A 64 7.78 -3.87 0.63
N GLU A 65 7.11 -5.03 0.62
CA GLU A 65 5.86 -5.24 1.37
C GLU A 65 6.09 -5.46 2.87
N TYR A 66 7.33 -5.71 3.29
CA TYR A 66 7.68 -6.04 4.68
C TYR A 66 8.50 -4.95 5.38
N ILE A 67 9.13 -4.05 4.62
CA ILE A 67 9.85 -2.89 5.15
C ILE A 67 8.87 -1.75 5.44
N ILE A 68 8.96 -1.18 6.65
CA ILE A 68 8.18 -0.01 7.00
C ILE A 68 8.90 1.25 6.47
N PRO A 69 8.28 2.04 5.56
CA PRO A 69 8.90 3.24 5.00
C PRO A 69 9.07 4.34 6.04
N LYS A 70 10.18 5.10 5.95
CA LYS A 70 10.53 6.18 6.89
C LYS A 70 9.42 7.22 7.08
N ASP A 71 8.71 7.55 6.01
CA ASP A 71 7.67 8.58 6.03
C ASP A 71 6.50 8.21 6.94
N TRP A 72 6.24 6.93 7.16
CA TRP A 72 5.14 6.46 8.01
C TRP A 72 5.37 6.77 9.48
N TYR A 73 6.64 6.89 9.90
CA TYR A 73 6.99 6.96 11.31
C TYR A 73 7.98 8.06 11.70
N SER A 74 8.26 8.98 10.77
CA SER A 74 9.24 10.05 10.95
C SER A 74 8.94 11.00 12.12
N GLU A 75 7.66 11.17 12.45
CA GLU A 75 7.17 12.09 13.48
C GLU A 75 7.07 11.48 14.87
N TYR A 76 7.24 10.16 15.00
CA TYR A 76 7.19 9.47 16.28
C TYR A 76 8.49 9.62 17.10
N SER A 77 8.42 9.21 18.36
CA SER A 77 9.50 9.24 19.34
C SER A 77 10.75 8.47 18.88
N LYS A 78 11.84 8.66 19.61
CA LYS A 78 13.08 7.91 19.33
C LYS A 78 12.89 6.43 19.62
N GLU A 79 12.11 6.11 20.65
CA GLU A 79 11.78 4.76 21.11
C GLU A 79 10.97 4.03 20.04
N PHE A 80 9.90 4.64 19.53
CA PHE A 80 9.10 4.12 18.43
C PHE A 80 9.94 3.85 17.18
N ARG A 81 10.75 4.85 16.78
CA ARG A 81 11.68 4.73 15.65
C ARG A 81 12.71 3.63 15.84
N THR A 82 13.10 3.34 17.08
CA THR A 82 14.06 2.28 17.39
C THR A 82 13.45 0.90 17.17
N GLU A 83 12.20 0.69 17.58
CA GLU A 83 11.48 -0.57 17.36
C GLU A 83 11.31 -0.86 15.87
N ILE A 84 10.89 0.14 15.09
CA ILE A 84 10.81 0.00 13.62
C ILE A 84 12.18 -0.27 13.01
N ARG A 85 13.23 0.38 13.49
CA ARG A 85 14.59 0.12 13.00
C ARG A 85 15.01 -1.32 13.26
N VAL A 86 14.71 -1.87 14.45
CA VAL A 86 15.00 -3.27 14.78
C VAL A 86 14.24 -4.22 13.85
N HIS A 87 12.95 -3.95 13.61
CA HIS A 87 12.15 -4.70 12.63
C HIS A 87 12.77 -4.64 11.22
N ASN A 88 12.98 -3.45 10.67
CA ASN A 88 13.52 -3.29 9.32
C ASN A 88 14.91 -3.94 9.18
N GLN A 89 15.77 -3.84 10.21
CA GLN A 89 17.07 -4.53 10.23
C GLN A 89 16.92 -6.05 10.22
N HIS A 90 15.91 -6.59 10.90
CA HIS A 90 15.60 -8.01 10.82
C HIS A 90 15.16 -8.40 9.40
N ILE A 91 14.25 -7.65 8.78
CA ILE A 91 13.80 -7.88 7.40
C ILE A 91 14.96 -7.81 6.40
N GLU A 92 15.85 -6.80 6.52
CA GLU A 92 17.06 -6.64 5.70
C GLU A 92 18.02 -7.82 5.81
N SER A 93 17.98 -8.58 6.91
CA SER A 93 18.83 -9.76 7.11
C SER A 93 18.30 -11.03 6.44
N LEU A 94 17.06 -11.02 5.93
CA LEU A 94 16.41 -12.19 5.33
C LEU A 94 16.70 -12.34 3.84
N ASP A 95 16.74 -13.58 3.38
CA ASP A 95 16.93 -13.90 1.96
C ASP A 95 15.58 -13.93 1.21
N PHE A 96 15.14 -12.77 0.72
CA PHE A 96 13.97 -12.67 -0.18
C PHE A 96 14.20 -13.31 -1.56
N GLY A 97 15.44 -13.69 -1.89
CA GLY A 97 15.77 -14.51 -3.07
C GLY A 97 15.37 -15.97 -2.91
N SER A 98 14.96 -16.41 -1.71
CA SER A 98 14.41 -17.75 -1.48
C SER A 98 12.95 -17.84 -1.96
N PRO A 99 12.60 -18.83 -2.79
CA PRO A 99 11.26 -18.94 -3.35
C PRO A 99 10.20 -19.20 -2.28
N LYS A 100 9.06 -18.54 -2.45
CA LYS A 100 7.81 -18.70 -1.69
C LYS A 100 7.00 -19.88 -2.20
N SER A 101 6.90 -20.04 -3.52
CA SER A 101 6.25 -21.20 -4.11
C SER A 101 6.90 -21.61 -5.43
N LEU A 102 6.71 -22.87 -5.79
CA LEU A 102 7.00 -23.45 -7.09
C LEU A 102 5.69 -23.95 -7.68
N THR A 103 5.33 -23.44 -8.84
CA THR A 103 4.22 -23.95 -9.64
C THR A 103 4.80 -24.81 -10.76
N LEU A 104 4.31 -26.05 -10.89
CA LEU A 104 4.60 -26.94 -12.01
C LEU A 104 3.31 -27.22 -12.75
N PHE A 105 3.33 -27.16 -14.08
CA PHE A 105 2.13 -27.40 -14.85
C PHE A 105 2.42 -27.89 -16.27
N ILE A 106 1.39 -28.49 -16.86
CA ILE A 106 1.32 -28.87 -18.27
C ILE A 106 0.10 -28.19 -18.92
N LEU A 107 0.07 -28.19 -20.25
CA LEU A 107 -1.07 -27.70 -21.01
C LEU A 107 -1.84 -28.88 -21.61
N GLN A 108 -3.07 -29.08 -21.17
CA GLN A 108 -3.98 -30.09 -21.72
C GLN A 108 -5.20 -29.41 -22.34
N ASN A 109 -5.32 -29.48 -23.67
CA ASN A 109 -6.43 -28.87 -24.42
C ASN A 109 -6.68 -27.39 -24.06
N GLY A 110 -5.60 -26.62 -23.87
CA GLY A 110 -5.67 -25.20 -23.48
C GLY A 110 -5.96 -24.94 -22.00
N THR A 111 -6.08 -25.99 -21.18
CA THR A 111 -6.22 -25.88 -19.72
C THR A 111 -4.88 -26.07 -19.05
N PHE A 112 -4.58 -25.22 -18.07
CA PHE A 112 -3.41 -25.36 -17.21
C PHE A 112 -3.71 -26.43 -16.15
N VAL A 113 -2.96 -27.52 -16.16
CA VAL A 113 -3.11 -28.59 -15.17
C VAL A 113 -1.80 -28.71 -14.41
N GLY A 114 -1.82 -28.48 -13.10
CA GLY A 114 -0.58 -28.31 -12.35
C GLY A 114 -0.70 -28.52 -10.85
N VAL A 115 0.42 -28.34 -10.17
CA VAL A 115 0.57 -28.40 -8.72
C VAL A 115 1.26 -27.12 -8.24
N GLU A 116 0.99 -26.74 -7.00
CA GLU A 116 1.65 -25.61 -6.35
C GLU A 116 2.26 -26.07 -5.03
N ILE A 117 3.58 -25.97 -4.93
CA ILE A 117 4.34 -26.32 -3.73
C ILE A 117 4.70 -25.03 -3.02
N LYS A 118 4.23 -24.87 -1.78
CA LYS A 118 4.40 -23.65 -0.99
C LYS A 118 5.45 -23.81 0.10
N ASN A 119 6.22 -22.75 0.34
CA ASN A 119 7.15 -22.61 1.44
C ASN A 119 6.88 -21.29 2.18
N HIS A 120 6.10 -21.38 3.25
CA HIS A 120 5.69 -20.25 4.08
C HIS A 120 6.77 -19.81 5.08
N TRP A 121 8.01 -19.64 4.61
CA TRP A 121 9.16 -19.45 5.51
C TRP A 121 9.13 -18.10 6.26
N ILE A 122 8.50 -17.07 5.69
CA ILE A 122 8.27 -15.78 6.36
C ILE A 122 7.21 -15.93 7.46
N GLU A 123 6.06 -16.50 7.12
CA GLU A 123 4.94 -16.66 8.05
C GLU A 123 5.29 -17.60 9.21
N ASN A 124 6.07 -18.67 8.92
CA ASN A 124 6.56 -19.59 9.94
C ASN A 124 7.52 -18.95 10.95
N GLN A 125 8.14 -17.81 10.60
CA GLN A 125 8.96 -17.00 11.50
C GLN A 125 8.14 -15.94 12.26
N GLY A 126 6.82 -15.88 12.04
CA GLY A 126 5.95 -14.87 12.65
C GLY A 126 6.17 -13.47 12.09
N ILE A 127 6.66 -13.37 10.85
CA ILE A 127 6.90 -12.09 10.19
C ILE A 127 5.63 -11.68 9.45
N HIS A 128 5.21 -10.43 9.67
CA HIS A 128 4.01 -9.84 9.10
C HIS A 128 4.35 -8.74 8.10
N LEU A 129 3.36 -8.32 7.31
CA LEU A 129 3.50 -7.19 6.39
C LEU A 129 3.83 -5.89 7.16
N ALA A 130 4.38 -4.92 6.45
CA ALA A 130 4.72 -3.61 7.03
C ALA A 130 3.50 -2.92 7.65
N GLU A 131 2.34 -3.01 7.00
CA GLU A 131 1.06 -2.44 7.45
C GLU A 131 0.59 -3.04 8.78
N ASP A 132 0.60 -4.36 8.89
CA ASP A 132 0.22 -5.05 10.12
C ASP A 132 1.22 -4.74 11.25
N THR A 133 2.51 -4.74 10.92
CA THR A 133 3.58 -4.54 11.91
C THR A 133 3.55 -3.14 12.49
N ILE A 134 3.34 -2.10 11.66
CA ILE A 134 3.25 -0.73 12.18
C ILE A 134 2.02 -0.57 13.09
N GLU A 135 0.88 -1.21 12.78
CA GLU A 135 -0.29 -1.19 13.66
C GLU A 135 0.01 -1.84 15.03
N PHE A 136 0.73 -2.97 15.06
CA PHE A 136 1.13 -3.59 16.32
C PHE A 136 2.04 -2.67 17.14
N ILE A 137 2.99 -1.98 16.50
CA ILE A 137 3.87 -1.03 17.18
C ILE A 137 3.06 0.19 17.66
N GLU A 138 2.17 0.75 16.85
CA GLU A 138 1.29 1.85 17.25
C GLU A 138 0.44 1.50 18.48
N ASN A 139 -0.09 0.29 18.54
CA ASN A 139 -0.82 -0.20 19.70
C ASN A 139 0.06 -0.31 20.97
N LYS A 140 1.34 -0.70 20.82
CA LYS A 140 2.31 -0.70 21.93
C LYS A 140 2.61 0.72 22.44
N PHE A 141 2.60 1.72 21.56
CA PHE A 141 2.85 3.14 21.86
C PHE A 141 1.57 3.98 21.91
N TYR A 142 0.42 3.36 22.24
CA TYR A 142 -0.91 3.98 22.11
C TYR A 142 -1.05 5.40 22.69
N CYS A 143 -0.46 5.68 23.87
CA CYS A 143 -0.50 7.01 24.47
C CYS A 143 0.17 8.08 23.61
N GLU A 144 1.35 7.77 23.08
CA GLU A 144 2.12 8.66 22.21
C GLU A 144 1.36 8.91 20.89
N VAL A 145 0.88 7.85 20.26
CA VAL A 145 0.11 7.92 19.01
C VAL A 145 -1.13 8.80 19.19
N LYS A 146 -1.85 8.61 20.31
CA LYS A 146 -3.02 9.42 20.66
C LYS A 146 -2.66 10.89 20.86
N GLU A 147 -1.56 11.20 21.54
CA GLU A 147 -1.07 12.57 21.73
C GLU A 147 -0.73 13.24 20.39
N ILE A 148 -0.04 12.54 19.49
CA ILE A 148 0.27 13.04 18.15
C ILE A 148 -1.01 13.31 17.35
N ILE A 149 -1.98 12.40 17.38
CA ILE A 149 -3.29 12.60 16.72
C ILE A 149 -4.01 13.83 17.29
N VAL A 150 -4.03 14.00 18.62
CA VAL A 150 -4.66 15.15 19.28
C VAL A 150 -3.94 16.45 18.92
N ASN A 151 -2.60 16.45 18.94
CA ASN A 151 -1.78 17.60 18.58
C ASN A 151 -1.98 17.98 17.11
N LYS A 152 -2.01 17.01 16.19
CA LYS A 152 -2.32 17.22 14.77
C LYS A 152 -3.71 17.83 14.59
N LYS A 153 -4.74 17.29 15.24
CA LYS A 153 -6.10 17.87 15.20
C LYS A 153 -6.16 19.27 15.80
N GLY A 154 -5.44 19.51 16.89
CA GLY A 154 -5.31 20.82 17.51
C GLY A 154 -4.62 21.83 16.60
N GLN A 155 -3.53 21.44 15.95
CA GLN A 155 -2.80 22.27 15.00
C GLN A 155 -3.64 22.55 13.75
N GLN A 156 -4.26 21.53 13.18
CA GLN A 156 -5.18 21.68 12.04
C GLN A 156 -6.29 22.69 12.37
N LYS A 157 -6.91 22.58 13.55
CA LYS A 157 -7.95 23.54 13.97
C LYS A 157 -7.41 24.96 14.14
N LYS A 158 -6.18 25.13 14.64
CA LYS A 158 -5.52 26.45 14.72
C LYS A 158 -5.27 27.01 13.32
N ASP A 159 -4.75 26.20 12.42
CA ASP A 159 -4.44 26.61 11.04
C ASP A 159 -5.71 26.95 10.27
N GLU A 160 -6.77 26.16 10.41
CA GLU A 160 -8.08 26.49 9.84
C GLU A 160 -8.61 27.83 10.34
N ASN A 161 -8.49 28.10 11.65
CA ASN A 161 -8.95 29.35 12.23
C ASN A 161 -8.11 30.53 11.72
N GLN A 162 -6.79 30.39 11.66
CA GLN A 162 -5.91 31.42 11.10
C GLN A 162 -6.24 31.72 9.63
N LEU A 163 -6.42 30.68 8.82
CA LEU A 163 -6.81 30.84 7.42
C LEU A 163 -8.16 31.57 7.32
N ARG A 164 -9.15 31.24 8.16
CA ARG A 164 -10.43 31.95 8.21
C ARG A 164 -10.29 33.42 8.58
N GLU A 165 -9.46 33.76 9.57
CA GLU A 165 -9.22 35.17 9.93
C GLU A 165 -8.62 35.96 8.77
N ILE A 166 -7.64 35.38 8.06
CA ILE A 166 -7.05 35.99 6.86
C ILE A 166 -8.15 36.26 5.82
N ILE A 167 -9.01 35.28 5.56
CA ILE A 167 -10.11 35.39 4.62
C ILE A 167 -11.13 36.45 5.04
N PHE A 168 -11.45 36.56 6.33
CA PHE A 168 -12.46 37.51 6.82
C PHE A 168 -12.01 38.98 6.74
N ILE A 169 -10.71 39.22 6.86
CA ILE A 169 -10.13 40.56 6.78
C ILE A 169 -9.95 40.99 5.32
N ASP A 170 -9.83 40.03 4.39
CA ASP A 170 -9.68 40.31 2.96
C ASP A 170 -10.94 41.01 2.38
N PRO A 171 -10.81 42.25 1.86
CA PRO A 171 -11.91 42.95 1.22
C PRO A 171 -12.47 42.23 -0.01
N GLU A 172 -11.64 41.51 -0.77
CA GLU A 172 -12.06 40.81 -1.99
C GLU A 172 -13.03 39.67 -1.68
N PHE A 173 -12.84 39.00 -0.54
CA PHE A 173 -13.73 37.93 -0.10
C PHE A 173 -15.19 38.38 0.05
N LYS A 174 -15.41 39.65 0.43
CA LYS A 174 -16.77 40.23 0.57
C LYS A 174 -17.53 40.28 -0.76
N LEU A 175 -16.81 40.25 -1.88
CA LEU A 175 -17.35 40.27 -3.24
C LEU A 175 -17.74 38.86 -3.73
N CYS A 176 -17.20 37.81 -3.09
CA CYS A 176 -17.45 36.41 -3.45
C CYS A 176 -18.84 35.91 -2.97
N LYS A 177 -19.91 36.43 -3.56
CA LYS A 177 -21.30 36.14 -3.14
C LYS A 177 -21.81 34.75 -3.52
N ASN A 178 -21.25 34.13 -4.55
CA ASN A 178 -21.64 32.80 -5.00
C ASN A 178 -20.58 31.74 -4.62
N GLN A 179 -20.94 30.47 -4.76
CA GLN A 179 -20.09 29.36 -4.31
C GLN A 179 -18.83 29.17 -5.17
N GLU A 180 -18.94 29.43 -6.46
CA GLU A 180 -17.84 29.29 -7.41
C GLU A 180 -16.76 30.37 -7.20
N LEU A 181 -17.16 31.62 -7.01
CA LEU A 181 -16.23 32.71 -6.68
C LEU A 181 -15.49 32.44 -5.36
N ARG A 182 -16.17 31.86 -4.36
CA ARG A 182 -15.51 31.48 -3.10
C ARG A 182 -14.52 30.33 -3.29
N TYR A 183 -14.83 29.39 -4.17
CA TYR A 183 -13.91 28.30 -4.51
C TYR A 183 -12.64 28.86 -5.15
N TRP A 184 -12.78 29.64 -6.23
CA TRP A 184 -11.62 30.19 -6.95
C TRP A 184 -10.80 31.14 -6.10
N TYR A 185 -11.45 31.98 -5.29
CA TYR A 185 -10.77 32.83 -4.32
C TYR A 185 -9.85 32.02 -3.39
N LEU A 186 -10.30 30.89 -2.84
CA LEU A 186 -9.44 30.09 -1.96
C LEU A 186 -8.30 29.42 -2.73
N VAL A 187 -8.57 28.92 -3.94
CA VAL A 187 -7.53 28.31 -4.80
C VAL A 187 -6.43 29.33 -5.08
N GLU A 188 -6.78 30.51 -5.57
CA GLU A 188 -5.83 31.60 -5.87
C GLU A 188 -5.10 32.09 -4.61
N LEU A 189 -5.79 32.16 -3.46
CA LEU A 189 -5.17 32.53 -2.19
C LEU A 189 -4.08 31.54 -1.78
N LEU A 190 -4.32 30.23 -1.95
CA LEU A 190 -3.40 29.17 -1.54
C LEU A 190 -2.22 28.98 -2.51
N GLU A 191 -2.31 29.48 -3.74
CA GLU A 191 -1.19 29.50 -4.68
C GLU A 191 -0.06 30.46 -4.24
N LYS A 192 -0.37 31.48 -3.43
CA LYS A 192 0.61 32.44 -2.89
C LYS A 192 1.60 31.73 -1.98
N GLU A 193 2.90 32.02 -2.13
CA GLU A 193 3.97 31.30 -1.40
C GLU A 193 3.79 31.30 0.13
N ASN A 194 3.36 32.42 0.70
CA ASN A 194 3.12 32.56 2.14
C ASN A 194 1.86 31.82 2.64
N MET A 195 1.00 31.35 1.73
CA MET A 195 -0.24 30.65 2.02
C MET A 195 -0.18 29.15 1.75
N LYS A 196 0.84 28.67 1.01
CA LYS A 196 1.04 27.24 0.70
C LYS A 196 1.03 26.34 1.94
N LYS A 197 1.46 26.85 3.10
CA LYS A 197 1.41 26.13 4.38
C LYS A 197 0.01 25.69 4.81
N TYR A 198 -1.04 26.30 4.26
CA TYR A 198 -2.44 25.96 4.54
C TYR A 198 -3.06 25.02 3.50
N ASP A 199 -2.36 24.72 2.40
CA ASP A 199 -2.90 23.94 1.28
C ASP A 199 -3.39 22.56 1.72
N TYR A 200 -2.64 21.90 2.61
CA TYR A 200 -2.99 20.58 3.17
C TYR A 200 -4.38 20.51 3.81
N LEU A 201 -4.93 21.65 4.28
CA LEU A 201 -6.26 21.71 4.90
C LEU A 201 -7.36 21.37 3.91
N VAL A 202 -7.13 21.60 2.62
CA VAL A 202 -8.14 21.45 1.57
C VAL A 202 -7.71 20.53 0.42
N GLN A 203 -6.59 19.80 0.56
CA GLN A 203 -6.13 18.83 -0.43
C GLN A 203 -6.79 17.44 -0.26
N PRO A 204 -7.23 16.78 -1.35
CA PRO A 204 -7.34 17.31 -2.70
C PRO A 204 -8.49 18.34 -2.81
N PRO A 205 -8.35 19.40 -3.63
CA PRO A 205 -9.29 20.53 -3.67
C PRO A 205 -10.70 20.13 -4.11
N GLY A 206 -10.80 19.14 -5.00
CA GLY A 206 -12.03 18.75 -5.67
C GLY A 206 -12.47 19.80 -6.69
N ILE A 207 -13.76 19.84 -6.99
CA ILE A 207 -14.39 20.78 -7.94
C ILE A 207 -15.28 21.80 -7.19
N PRO A 208 -15.64 22.94 -7.79
CA PRO A 208 -16.44 24.00 -7.13
C PRO A 208 -17.69 23.50 -6.39
N HIS A 209 -18.37 22.48 -6.92
CA HIS A 209 -19.60 21.92 -6.34
C HIS A 209 -19.39 20.70 -5.44
N ARG A 210 -18.18 20.15 -5.34
CA ARG A 210 -17.85 18.99 -4.49
C ARG A 210 -16.36 18.98 -4.15
N GLY A 211 -16.01 18.84 -2.88
CA GLY A 211 -14.60 18.73 -2.47
C GLY A 211 -14.30 19.48 -1.18
N LYS A 212 -13.06 19.36 -0.72
CA LYS A 212 -12.64 19.94 0.56
C LYS A 212 -12.61 21.47 0.51
N VAL A 213 -12.23 22.08 -0.62
CA VAL A 213 -12.30 23.54 -0.80
C VAL A 213 -13.73 24.05 -0.63
N LYS A 214 -14.72 23.42 -1.30
CA LYS A 214 -16.13 23.78 -1.13
C LYS A 214 -16.56 23.69 0.33
N MET A 215 -16.32 22.55 0.97
CA MET A 215 -16.77 22.31 2.35
C MET A 215 -16.18 23.33 3.31
N PHE A 216 -14.88 23.61 3.16
CA PHE A 216 -14.20 24.64 3.95
C PHE A 216 -14.83 26.02 3.70
N MET A 217 -15.03 26.41 2.45
CA MET A 217 -15.54 27.74 2.09
C MET A 217 -17.02 27.97 2.43
N ASP A 218 -17.84 26.92 2.42
CA ASP A 218 -19.23 27.02 2.87
C ASP A 218 -19.31 27.27 4.37
N LYS A 219 -18.52 26.54 5.15
CA LYS A 219 -18.42 26.77 6.59
C LYS A 219 -17.82 28.14 6.91
N THR A 220 -16.77 28.54 6.20
CA THR A 220 -16.15 29.87 6.35
C THR A 220 -17.15 30.98 6.04
N TRP A 221 -17.97 30.85 4.99
CA TRP A 221 -18.99 31.83 4.65
C TRP A 221 -20.16 31.89 5.65
N GLU A 222 -20.57 30.75 6.20
CA GLU A 222 -21.54 30.69 7.28
C GLU A 222 -21.06 31.49 8.50
N LEU A 223 -19.85 31.19 8.97
CA LEU A 223 -19.21 31.89 10.10
C LEU A 223 -19.00 33.38 9.82
N PHE A 224 -18.66 33.75 8.58
CA PHE A 224 -18.52 35.15 8.18
C PHE A 224 -19.84 35.93 8.34
N LYS A 225 -20.96 35.34 7.87
CA LYS A 225 -22.30 35.95 7.99
C LYS A 225 -22.74 36.06 9.45
N GLU A 226 -22.45 35.05 10.27
CA GLU A 226 -22.75 35.08 11.71
C GLU A 226 -22.02 36.21 12.43
N ARG A 227 -20.71 36.38 12.17
CA ARG A 227 -19.93 37.49 12.73
C ARG A 227 -20.50 38.84 12.32
N LYS A 228 -20.82 39.02 11.03
CA LYS A 228 -21.37 40.30 10.56
C LYS A 228 -22.68 40.67 11.27
N ARG A 229 -23.56 39.70 11.51
CA ARG A 229 -24.82 39.89 12.26
C ARG A 229 -24.64 40.24 13.75
N GLN A 230 -23.45 40.02 14.33
CA GLN A 230 -23.17 40.38 15.73
C GLN A 230 -22.61 41.80 15.86
N TYR A 231 -22.19 42.43 14.76
CA TYR A 231 -21.63 43.78 14.73
C TYR A 231 -22.52 44.79 13.98
N ASP A 232 -23.65 44.34 13.42
CA ASP A 232 -24.74 45.15 12.84
C ASP A 232 -25.89 45.25 13.87
#